data_AF-A0A3B8WLC4-F1
#
_entry.id   AF-A0A3B8WLC4-F1
#
_cell.length_a   1.000
_cell.length_b   1.000
_cell.length_c   1.000
_cell.angle_alpha   90.00
_cell.angle_beta   90.00
_cell.angle_gamma   90.00
#
_symmetry.space_group_name_H-M   'P 1'
#
loop_
_entity.id
_entity.type
_entity.pdbx_description
1 polymer ?
#
loop_
_entity_poly.entity_id
_entity_poly.type
_entity_poly.pdbx_seq_one_letter_code
_entity_poly.pdbx_strand_id
1 'polypeptide(L)'
;MRLLTLILAFASLAFASFYSWGAVREVKNCNMNRLTFTMIPKKDIDQQASEYQPLITLLEQGLGMPVELVRATSYESVMDGVLSGGVDLAVMGPASYVIAHRTDPGLDAFASL
;
A
#
# COMPACT_ATOMS: atom_id res chain seq x y z
N MET A 1 -27.64 40.31 33.40
CA MET A 1 -28.09 39.10 32.67
C MET A 1 -27.37 38.89 31.33
N ARG A 2 -27.01 39.93 30.55
CA ARG A 2 -26.27 39.78 29.28
C ARG A 2 -24.78 39.38 29.40
N LEU A 3 -24.13 39.70 30.52
CA LEU A 3 -22.71 39.39 30.77
C LEU A 3 -22.49 37.91 31.18
N LEU A 4 -23.46 37.30 31.87
CA LEU A 4 -23.40 35.90 32.30
C LEU A 4 -23.56 34.93 31.11
N THR A 5 -24.38 35.29 30.12
CA THR A 5 -24.57 34.52 28.88
C THR A 5 -23.34 34.51 27.97
N LEU A 6 -22.50 35.55 28.02
CA LEU A 6 -21.26 35.63 27.22
C LEU A 6 -20.15 34.72 27.75
N ILE A 7 -20.05 34.57 29.07
CA ILE A 7 -19.04 33.71 29.71
C ILE A 7 -19.38 32.23 29.52
N LEU A 8 -20.67 31.86 29.60
CA LEU A 8 -21.14 30.50 29.33
C LEU A 8 -20.93 30.08 27.86
N ALA A 9 -21.12 30.99 26.91
CA ALA A 9 -20.89 30.72 25.48
C ALA A 9 -19.40 30.47 25.15
N PHE A 10 -18.48 31.12 25.87
CA PHE A 10 -17.04 30.92 25.69
C PHE A 10 -16.54 29.57 26.26
N ALA A 11 -17.11 29.13 27.39
CA ALA A 11 -16.74 27.85 28.01
C ALA A 11 -17.13 26.64 27.14
N SER A 12 -18.24 26.73 26.39
CA SER A 12 -18.66 25.67 25.45
C SER A 12 -17.76 25.54 24.21
N LEU A 13 -17.14 26.64 23.74
CA LEU A 13 -16.24 26.59 22.58
C LEU A 13 -14.89 25.95 22.92
N ALA A 14 -14.38 26.12 24.14
CA ALA A 14 -13.11 25.55 24.56
C ALA A 14 -13.17 24.03 24.82
N PHE A 15 -14.35 23.51 25.19
CA PHE A 15 -14.52 22.07 25.45
C PHE A 15 -14.59 21.24 24.17
N ALA A 16 -15.06 21.81 23.05
CA ALA A 16 -15.15 21.13 21.76
C ALA A 16 -13.76 20.87 21.12
N SER A 17 -12.75 21.67 21.47
CA SER A 17 -11.40 21.56 20.91
C SER A 17 -10.56 20.42 21.51
N PHE A 18 -10.99 19.83 22.63
CA PHE A 18 -10.23 18.77 23.31
C PHE A 18 -10.64 17.35 22.90
N TYR A 19 -11.81 17.17 22.26
CA TYR A 19 -12.34 15.86 21.89
C TYR A 19 -11.88 15.36 20.51
N SER A 20 -11.20 16.17 19.71
CA SER A 20 -10.80 15.81 18.35
C SER A 20 -9.44 15.12 18.24
N TRP A 21 -8.74 14.87 19.35
CA TRP A 21 -7.45 14.17 19.33
C TRP A 21 -7.63 12.64 19.44
N GLY A 22 -8.18 12.07 18.38
CA GLY A 22 -8.44 10.64 18.31
C GLY A 22 -8.91 10.21 16.93
N ALA A 23 -8.18 10.58 15.88
CA ALA A 23 -8.38 9.96 14.57
C ALA A 23 -7.92 8.50 14.66
N VAL A 24 -8.82 7.62 15.11
CA VAL A 24 -8.67 6.18 14.97
C VAL A 24 -8.63 5.92 13.47
N ARG A 25 -7.45 5.55 12.95
CA ARG A 25 -7.32 5.06 11.58
C ARG A 25 -8.26 3.87 11.43
N GLU A 26 -9.26 4.01 10.57
CA GLU A 26 -10.15 2.93 10.18
C GLU A 26 -9.30 1.78 9.65
N VAL A 27 -9.23 0.68 10.41
CA VAL A 27 -8.69 -0.58 9.91
C VAL A 27 -9.72 -1.06 8.89
N LYS A 28 -9.52 -0.71 7.62
CA LYS A 28 -10.29 -1.29 6.53
C LYS A 28 -10.27 -2.81 6.71
N ASN A 29 -11.45 -3.43 6.72
CA ASN A 29 -11.55 -4.88 6.80
C ASN A 29 -10.79 -5.47 5.60
N CYS A 30 -9.59 -6.00 5.86
CA CYS A 30 -8.70 -6.59 4.86
C CYS A 30 -9.22 -7.98 4.49
N ASN A 31 -10.29 -8.04 3.70
CA ASN A 31 -10.74 -9.29 3.10
C ASN A 31 -10.00 -9.51 1.77
N MET A 32 -8.67 -9.63 1.84
CA MET A 32 -7.86 -9.98 0.69
C MET A 32 -7.86 -11.50 0.52
N ASN A 33 -8.32 -11.96 -0.64
CA ASN A 33 -8.43 -13.40 -0.93
C ASN A 33 -7.26 -13.95 -1.75
N ARG A 34 -6.44 -13.07 -2.35
CA ARG A 34 -5.20 -13.39 -3.06
C ARG A 34 -4.24 -12.21 -2.94
N LEU A 35 -2.95 -12.48 -3.05
CA LEU A 35 -1.90 -11.48 -3.21
C LEU A 35 -1.37 -11.50 -4.64
N THR A 36 -1.32 -10.37 -5.32
CA THR A 36 -0.81 -10.23 -6.68
C THR A 36 0.63 -9.73 -6.64
N PHE A 37 1.55 -10.47 -7.24
CA PHE A 37 2.97 -10.20 -7.25
C PHE A 37 3.48 -10.04 -8.68
N THR A 38 4.40 -9.09 -8.92
CA THR A 38 5.10 -8.98 -10.20
C THR A 38 6.56 -8.54 -10.03
N MET A 39 7.31 -8.56 -11.13
CA MET A 39 8.68 -8.07 -11.17
C MET A 39 8.99 -7.43 -12.51
N ILE A 40 9.90 -6.44 -12.51
CA ILE A 40 10.42 -5.90 -13.76
C ILE A 40 11.10 -7.03 -14.55
N PRO A 41 10.72 -7.27 -15.81
CA PRO A 41 11.36 -8.28 -16.65
C PRO A 41 12.80 -7.86 -16.95
N LYS A 42 13.76 -8.75 -16.64
CA LYS A 42 15.21 -8.55 -16.83
C LYS A 42 15.82 -9.57 -17.80
N LYS A 43 15.11 -10.66 -18.06
CA LYS A 43 15.47 -11.76 -18.96
C LYS A 43 14.19 -12.41 -19.48
N ASP A 44 14.34 -13.56 -20.11
CA ASP A 44 13.20 -14.40 -20.49
C ASP A 44 12.21 -14.57 -19.31
N ILE A 45 10.93 -14.33 -19.58
CA ILE A 45 9.92 -14.21 -18.53
C ILE A 45 9.65 -15.55 -17.85
N ASP A 46 9.73 -16.67 -18.56
CA ASP A 46 9.49 -17.98 -17.98
C ASP A 46 10.66 -18.43 -17.13
N GLN A 47 11.89 -18.14 -17.56
CA GLN A 47 13.08 -18.34 -16.73
C GLN A 47 13.00 -17.50 -15.44
N GLN A 48 12.66 -16.21 -15.56
CA GLN A 48 12.58 -15.33 -14.40
C GLN A 48 11.42 -15.72 -13.46
N ALA A 49 10.28 -16.15 -14.00
CA ALA A 49 9.17 -16.63 -13.19
C ALA A 49 9.55 -17.88 -12.39
N SER A 50 10.25 -18.83 -13.02
CA SER A 50 10.75 -20.05 -12.35
C SER A 50 11.66 -19.74 -11.16
N GLU A 51 12.53 -18.72 -11.28
CA GLU A 51 13.42 -18.31 -10.19
C GLU A 51 12.71 -17.67 -9.00
N TYR A 52 11.56 -17.05 -9.24
CA TYR A 52 10.74 -16.48 -8.16
C TYR A 52 9.79 -17.50 -7.55
N GLN A 53 9.55 -18.64 -8.21
CA GLN A 53 8.64 -19.66 -7.70
C GLN A 53 8.91 -20.10 -6.26
N PRO A 54 10.17 -20.27 -5.79
CA PRO A 54 10.43 -20.58 -4.38
C PRO A 54 9.94 -19.51 -3.41
N LEU A 55 10.07 -18.22 -3.78
CA LEU A 55 9.57 -17.10 -2.98
C LEU A 55 8.04 -17.09 -2.96
N ILE A 56 7.40 -17.29 -4.12
CA ILE A 56 5.94 -17.36 -4.22
C ILE A 56 5.40 -18.46 -3.30
N THR A 57 5.96 -19.67 -3.38
CA THR A 57 5.58 -20.79 -2.52
C THR A 57 5.76 -20.48 -1.03
N LEU A 58 6.85 -19.80 -0.65
CA LEU A 58 7.09 -19.42 0.74
C LEU A 58 6.05 -18.39 1.23
N LEU A 59 5.70 -17.41 0.40
CA LEU A 59 4.68 -16.43 0.72
C LEU A 59 3.30 -17.08 0.85
N GLU A 60 2.92 -17.99 -0.05
CA GLU A 60 1.66 -18.74 0.04
C GLU A 60 1.54 -19.51 1.35
N GLN A 61 2.62 -20.22 1.74
CA GLN A 61 2.67 -20.97 2.99
C GLN A 61 2.59 -20.07 4.21
N GLY A 62 3.31 -18.94 4.21
CA GLY A 62 3.36 -18.01 5.34
C GLY A 62 2.08 -17.20 5.52
N LEU A 63 1.39 -16.86 4.43
CA LEU A 63 0.17 -16.05 4.45
C LEU A 63 -1.09 -16.90 4.54
N GLY A 64 -1.04 -18.19 4.17
CA GLY A 64 -2.22 -19.04 4.09
C GLY A 64 -3.21 -18.62 3.00
N MET A 65 -2.73 -17.91 1.97
CA MET A 65 -3.53 -17.40 0.85
C MET A 65 -2.76 -17.56 -0.47
N PRO A 66 -3.44 -17.65 -1.63
CA PRO A 66 -2.79 -17.73 -2.93
C PRO A 66 -1.97 -16.48 -3.25
N VAL A 67 -0.81 -16.68 -3.89
CA VAL A 67 0.05 -15.60 -4.38
C VAL A 67 0.17 -15.76 -5.90
N GLU A 68 -0.44 -14.85 -6.65
CA GLU A 68 -0.45 -14.88 -8.10
C GLU A 68 0.74 -14.12 -8.67
N LEU A 69 1.61 -14.82 -9.39
CA LEU A 69 2.69 -14.20 -10.14
C LEU A 69 2.20 -13.70 -11.50
N VAL A 70 2.08 -12.37 -11.64
CA VAL A 70 1.73 -11.71 -12.89
C VAL A 70 2.98 -11.57 -13.77
N ARG A 71 2.91 -12.18 -14.95
CA ARG A 71 3.94 -12.07 -16.00
C ARG A 71 3.85 -10.69 -16.66
N ALA A 72 4.71 -9.78 -16.23
CA ALA A 72 4.87 -8.48 -16.86
C ALA A 72 5.49 -8.60 -18.27
N THR A 73 5.01 -7.80 -19.21
CA THR A 73 5.51 -7.77 -20.60
C THR A 73 6.50 -6.64 -20.85
N SER A 74 6.53 -5.63 -19.97
CA SER A 74 7.47 -4.52 -20.03
C SER A 74 7.67 -3.87 -18.66
N TYR A 75 8.66 -2.99 -18.56
CA TYR A 75 8.88 -2.14 -17.39
C TYR A 75 7.64 -1.30 -17.06
N GLU A 76 7.03 -0.70 -18.09
CA GLU A 76 5.86 0.16 -17.99
C GLU A 76 4.66 -0.61 -17.47
N SER A 77 4.47 -1.86 -17.90
CA SER A 77 3.38 -2.71 -17.41
C SER A 77 3.45 -2.96 -15.89
N VAL A 78 4.66 -3.02 -15.32
CA VAL A 78 4.84 -3.12 -13.85
C VAL A 78 4.46 -1.80 -13.19
N MET A 79 4.89 -0.68 -13.74
CA MET A 79 4.58 0.65 -13.20
C MET A 79 3.08 0.91 -13.21
N ASP A 80 2.40 0.65 -14.32
CA ASP A 80 0.96 0.80 -14.44
C ASP A 80 0.22 -0.16 -13.51
N GLY A 81 0.70 -1.40 -13.37
CA GLY A 81 0.12 -2.39 -12.46
C GLY A 81 0.16 -1.93 -11.00
N VAL A 82 1.29 -1.37 -10.56
CA VAL A 82 1.45 -0.85 -9.19
C VAL A 82 0.62 0.43 -8.99
N LEU A 83 0.72 1.40 -9.90
CA LEU A 83 0.04 2.70 -9.77
C LEU A 83 -1.48 2.59 -9.88
N SER A 84 -2.00 1.58 -10.60
CA SER A 84 -3.43 1.31 -10.68
C SER A 84 -3.97 0.51 -9.48
N GLY A 85 -3.10 -0.03 -8.62
CA GLY A 85 -3.48 -0.99 -7.58
C GLY A 85 -3.87 -2.37 -8.14
N GLY A 86 -3.54 -2.67 -9.40
CA GLY A 86 -3.74 -3.99 -10.00
C GLY A 86 -2.72 -5.03 -9.53
N VAL A 87 -1.62 -4.59 -8.92
CA VAL A 87 -0.58 -5.43 -8.31
C VAL A 87 -0.32 -4.95 -6.88
N ASP A 88 -0.28 -5.89 -5.94
CA ASP A 88 -0.04 -5.59 -4.53
C ASP A 88 1.46 -5.45 -4.21
N LEU A 89 2.28 -6.32 -4.82
CA LEU A 89 3.73 -6.35 -4.61
C LEU A 89 4.50 -6.34 -5.93
N ALA A 90 5.50 -5.47 -6.04
CA ALA A 90 6.36 -5.43 -7.22
C ALA A 90 7.84 -5.34 -6.85
N VAL A 91 8.67 -6.17 -7.48
CA VAL A 91 10.12 -6.03 -7.41
C VAL A 91 10.61 -5.10 -8.51
N MET A 92 11.15 -3.95 -8.08
CA MET A 92 11.68 -2.92 -8.98
C MET A 92 12.97 -2.30 -8.45
N GLY A 93 13.66 -1.56 -9.33
CA GLY A 93 14.88 -0.82 -8.96
C GLY A 93 14.58 0.44 -8.15
N PRO A 94 15.59 1.01 -7.44
CA PRO A 94 15.41 2.19 -6.60
C PRO A 94 14.94 3.41 -7.38
N ALA A 95 15.42 3.60 -8.62
CA ALA A 95 14.97 4.69 -9.48
C ALA A 95 13.48 4.55 -9.84
N SER A 96 13.02 3.33 -10.17
CA SER A 96 11.61 3.05 -10.41
C SER A 96 10.75 3.38 -9.19
N TYR A 97 11.17 2.92 -8.01
CA TYR A 97 10.46 3.20 -6.77
C TYR A 97 10.31 4.70 -6.51
N VAL A 98 11.38 5.49 -6.65
CA VAL A 98 11.31 6.94 -6.44
C VAL A 98 10.33 7.61 -7.40
N ILE A 99 10.25 7.15 -8.65
CA ILE A 99 9.28 7.67 -9.62
C ILE A 99 7.86 7.28 -9.22
N ALA A 100 7.62 6.00 -8.88
CA ALA A 100 6.30 5.52 -8.49
C ALA A 100 5.80 6.20 -7.21
N HIS A 101 6.66 6.31 -6.18
CA HIS A 101 6.34 6.92 -4.89
C HIS A 101 6.08 8.43 -4.99
N ARG A 102 6.69 9.13 -5.95
CA ARG A 102 6.35 10.54 -6.24
C ARG A 102 4.95 10.70 -6.81
N THR A 103 4.49 9.70 -7.56
CA THR A 103 3.15 9.68 -8.15
C THR A 103 2.11 9.23 -7.11
N ASP A 104 2.42 8.20 -6.34
CA ASP A 104 1.60 7.71 -5.24
C ASP A 104 2.45 7.52 -3.95
N PRO A 105 2.38 8.48 -3.01
CA PRO A 105 3.07 8.40 -1.72
C PRO A 105 2.60 7.25 -0.82
N GLY A 106 1.50 6.56 -1.15
CA GLY A 106 1.03 5.37 -0.46
C GLY A 106 1.80 4.09 -0.80
N LEU A 107 2.66 4.12 -1.83
CA LEU A 107 3.52 3.00 -2.19
C LEU A 107 4.75 2.92 -1.29
N ASP A 108 4.81 1.92 -0.42
CA ASP A 108 5.91 1.77 0.53
C ASP A 108 6.93 0.72 0.09
N ALA A 109 8.21 1.10 0.07
CA ALA A 109 9.30 0.13 0.01
C ALA A 109 9.53 -0.48 1.39
N PHE A 110 9.33 -1.79 1.51
CA PHE A 110 9.49 -2.52 2.78
C PHE A 110 10.61 -3.58 2.77
N ALA A 111 11.18 -3.89 1.59
CA ALA A 111 12.23 -4.90 1.43
C ALA A 111 13.20 -4.57 0.29
N SER A 112 14.40 -5.16 0.34
CA SER A 112 15.43 -5.10 -0.70
C SER A 112 16.08 -6.48 -0.90
N LEU A 113 16.54 -6.77 -2.11
CA LEU A 113 17.26 -8.00 -2.48
C LEU A 113 18.78 -7.77 -2.53
#